data_AF-D6X4G3-F1
#
_entry.id   AF-D6X4G3-F1
#
_cell.length_a   1.000
_cell.length_b   1.000
_cell.length_c   1.000
_cell.angle_alpha   90.00
_cell.angle_beta   90.00
_cell.angle_gamma   90.00
#
_symmetry.space_group_name_H-M   'P 1'
#
loop_
_entity.id
_entity.type
_entity.pdbx_description
1 polymer ?
#
loop_
_entity_poly.entity_id
_entity_poly.type
_entity_poly.pdbx_seq_one_letter_code
_entity_poly.pdbx_strand_id
1 'polypeptide(L)'
;MAGHKIKTLALVSSFGLSSFLAGSYYERKIAQDPPNLKKFPGLPIFGTVSAATPVSPVPSQTNVSRISQIMKYGFPGLDNIRSFDNYVLSYDKRNRVAHWVFEHITAESIKPNEGVDRSLCQFMPDESIHPYFRSLNSDYLKSGYDRGHLAAAGNHKCSQKLVEQTFYLSNMAPQVGVGFNRDAWNKLERYVRKLTKTYTNVYCCTGPLYLPRREPDGKNYVKYEVIGANHVAVPTHFFKVVVCETSDGKFEMESYVMPNQAISDETPLTSFRVPPESIEKAAGLLFFDNISRSKISKINGKKN
;
A
#
# COMPACT_ATOMS: atom_id res chain seq x y z
N MET A 1 46.08 25.42 -43.07
CA MET A 1 44.92 25.43 -43.99
C MET A 1 43.66 25.24 -43.18
N ALA A 2 42.86 26.29 -43.06
CA ALA A 2 41.56 26.31 -42.42
C ALA A 2 40.49 25.76 -43.39
N GLY A 3 39.43 25.13 -42.87
CA GLY A 3 38.27 24.77 -43.71
C GLY A 3 37.26 23.80 -43.10
N HIS A 4 36.17 24.36 -42.57
CA HIS A 4 34.78 23.85 -42.65
C HIS A 4 34.40 22.55 -41.92
N LYS A 5 33.85 22.67 -40.70
CA LYS A 5 32.76 21.81 -40.17
C LYS A 5 31.82 22.58 -39.22
N ILE A 6 30.94 23.42 -39.76
CA ILE A 6 29.74 23.92 -39.05
C ILE A 6 28.59 24.06 -40.07
N LYS A 7 27.85 22.99 -40.35
CA LYS A 7 26.56 23.05 -41.11
C LYS A 7 25.59 21.91 -40.75
N THR A 8 25.40 21.58 -39.47
CA THR A 8 24.42 20.52 -39.10
C THR A 8 23.63 20.80 -37.81
N LEU A 9 23.53 22.06 -37.37
CA LEU A 9 22.72 22.43 -36.19
C LEU A 9 21.53 23.36 -36.48
N ALA A 10 21.45 23.97 -37.67
CA ALA A 10 20.40 24.95 -37.99
C ALA A 10 19.14 24.33 -38.66
N LEU A 11 19.21 23.09 -39.14
CA LEU A 11 18.15 22.48 -39.96
C LEU A 11 17.08 21.74 -39.13
N VAL A 12 17.40 21.31 -37.90
CA VAL A 12 16.45 20.60 -37.02
C VAL A 12 15.53 21.58 -36.26
N SER A 13 16.00 22.79 -35.96
CA SER A 13 15.20 23.82 -35.28
C SER A 13 14.11 24.41 -36.17
N SER A 14 14.31 24.50 -37.48
CA SER A 14 13.35 25.09 -38.42
C SER A 14 12.12 24.20 -38.65
N PHE A 15 12.28 22.87 -38.70
CA PHE A 15 11.16 21.94 -38.87
C PHE A 15 10.27 21.81 -37.62
N GLY A 16 10.85 21.92 -36.42
CA GLY A 16 10.10 21.86 -35.18
C GLY A 16 9.17 23.07 -35.00
N LEU A 17 9.67 24.28 -35.32
CA LEU A 17 8.89 25.51 -35.17
C LEU A 17 7.75 25.61 -36.20
N SER A 18 8.01 25.22 -37.46
CA SER A 18 6.99 25.25 -38.51
C SER A 18 5.86 24.24 -38.23
N SER A 19 6.20 23.06 -37.69
CA SER A 19 5.21 22.03 -37.33
C SER A 19 4.35 22.47 -36.15
N PHE A 20 4.94 23.13 -35.14
CA PHE A 20 4.21 23.67 -34.00
C PHE A 20 3.25 24.80 -34.39
N LEU A 21 3.70 25.76 -35.21
CA LEU A 21 2.86 26.86 -35.67
C LEU A 21 1.74 26.39 -36.60
N ALA A 22 2.01 25.43 -37.48
CA ALA A 22 0.99 24.80 -38.32
C ALA A 22 -0.04 24.05 -37.46
N GLY A 23 0.40 23.30 -36.44
CA GLY A 23 -0.47 22.62 -35.49
C GLY A 23 -1.38 23.59 -34.73
N SER A 24 -0.82 24.65 -34.15
CA SER A 24 -1.60 25.67 -33.42
C SER A 24 -2.56 26.45 -34.32
N TYR A 25 -2.20 26.69 -35.59
CA TYR A 25 -3.10 27.31 -36.56
C TYR A 25 -4.28 26.39 -36.92
N TYR A 26 -4.01 25.09 -37.11
CA TYR A 26 -5.04 24.12 -37.46
C TYR A 26 -6.01 23.88 -36.28
N GLU A 27 -5.51 23.82 -35.04
CA GLU A 27 -6.34 23.75 -33.83
C GLU A 27 -7.28 24.95 -33.70
N ARG A 28 -6.77 26.17 -33.92
CA ARG A 28 -7.60 27.39 -33.86
C ARG A 28 -8.67 27.42 -34.96
N LYS A 29 -8.38 26.87 -36.13
CA LYS A 29 -9.34 26.78 -37.23
C LYS A 29 -10.44 25.75 -36.97
N ILE A 30 -10.11 24.59 -36.38
CA ILE A 30 -11.09 23.58 -35.96
C ILE A 30 -11.99 24.10 -34.84
N ALA A 31 -11.46 24.92 -33.93
CA ALA A 31 -12.24 25.51 -32.84
C ALA A 31 -13.28 26.54 -33.31
N GLN A 32 -13.07 27.17 -34.48
CA GLN A 32 -13.97 28.17 -35.04
C GLN A 32 -15.05 27.57 -35.96
N ASP A 33 -14.73 26.50 -36.69
CA ASP A 33 -15.67 25.77 -37.54
C ASP A 33 -15.65 24.26 -37.22
N PRO A 34 -16.45 23.79 -36.24
CA PRO A 34 -16.50 22.37 -35.93
C PRO A 34 -17.06 21.59 -37.13
N PRO A 35 -16.38 20.55 -37.63
CA PRO A 35 -16.87 19.75 -38.74
C PRO A 35 -18.15 19.01 -38.32
N ASN A 36 -19.12 18.98 -39.24
CA ASN A 36 -20.39 18.28 -39.06
C ASN A 36 -20.15 16.75 -39.07
N LEU A 37 -19.83 16.20 -37.90
CA LEU A 37 -19.49 14.79 -37.71
C LEU A 37 -20.75 13.92 -37.80
N LYS A 38 -20.95 13.32 -38.98
CA LYS A 38 -21.90 12.21 -39.17
C LYS A 38 -21.50 11.04 -38.27
N LYS A 39 -22.48 10.54 -37.51
CA LYS A 39 -22.38 9.44 -36.55
C LYS A 39 -21.85 8.17 -37.21
N PHE A 40 -20.72 7.65 -36.71
CA PHE A 40 -20.36 6.24 -36.83
C PHE A 40 -20.45 5.59 -35.43
N PRO A 41 -21.02 4.38 -35.30
CA PRO A 41 -21.15 3.71 -34.00
C PRO A 41 -19.82 3.02 -33.64
N GLY A 42 -19.29 3.22 -32.42
CA GLY A 42 -18.24 2.33 -31.92
C GLY A 42 -17.22 2.82 -30.88
N LEU A 43 -17.25 4.06 -30.38
CA LEU A 43 -16.31 4.51 -29.31
C LEU A 43 -17.01 5.48 -28.36
N PRO A 44 -17.05 5.24 -27.03
CA PRO A 44 -17.55 6.23 -26.09
C PRO A 44 -16.55 7.38 -25.97
N ILE A 45 -17.01 8.56 -26.37
CA ILE A 45 -16.34 9.85 -26.26
C ILE A 45 -16.33 10.28 -24.79
N PHE A 46 -15.21 10.86 -24.36
CA PHE A 46 -15.03 11.52 -23.07
C PHE A 46 -16.17 12.51 -22.82
N GLY A 47 -17.07 12.15 -21.89
CA GLY A 47 -18.18 12.98 -21.46
C GLY A 47 -17.66 14.27 -20.81
N THR A 48 -18.16 15.38 -21.32
CA THR A 48 -18.06 16.73 -20.78
C THR A 48 -18.33 16.77 -19.28
N VAL A 49 -17.40 17.33 -18.51
CA VAL A 49 -17.55 17.65 -17.09
C VAL A 49 -18.70 18.67 -16.95
N SER A 50 -19.81 18.24 -16.36
CA SER A 50 -20.89 19.15 -15.96
C SER A 50 -20.42 19.98 -14.78
N ALA A 51 -20.32 21.29 -14.98
CA ALA A 51 -19.99 22.25 -13.94
C ALA A 51 -21.01 22.20 -12.79
N ALA A 52 -20.49 22.39 -11.57
CA ALA A 52 -21.18 22.23 -10.30
C ALA A 52 -22.45 23.08 -10.17
N THR A 53 -23.53 22.47 -9.68
CA THR A 53 -24.63 23.18 -9.03
C THR A 53 -24.24 23.49 -7.58
N PRO A 54 -24.48 24.72 -7.08
CA PRO A 54 -24.21 25.05 -5.69
C PRO A 54 -25.21 24.33 -4.78
N VAL A 55 -24.71 23.45 -3.92
CA VAL A 55 -25.50 22.77 -2.88
C VAL A 55 -25.62 23.73 -1.69
N SER A 56 -26.85 24.11 -1.36
CA SER A 56 -27.16 24.85 -0.13
C SER A 56 -26.76 24.01 1.10
N PRO A 57 -26.11 24.60 2.12
CA PRO A 57 -25.63 23.84 3.27
C PRO A 57 -26.81 23.38 4.14
N VAL A 58 -27.14 22.10 4.04
CA VAL A 58 -27.88 21.38 5.08
C VAL A 58 -26.89 21.10 6.21
N PRO A 59 -27.21 21.36 7.49
CA PRO A 59 -26.30 21.09 8.60
C PRO A 59 -26.14 19.57 8.74
N SER A 60 -25.07 19.02 8.17
CA SER A 60 -24.73 17.61 8.30
C SER A 60 -23.90 17.41 9.56
N GLN A 61 -24.39 16.57 10.47
CA GLN A 61 -23.52 15.87 11.40
C GLN A 61 -22.59 15.03 10.52
N THR A 62 -21.34 15.47 10.35
CA THR A 62 -20.38 14.86 9.43
C THR A 62 -19.94 13.51 9.97
N ASN A 63 -20.66 12.44 9.64
CA ASN A 63 -20.14 11.07 9.77
C ASN A 63 -19.00 10.89 8.77
N VAL A 64 -17.77 11.24 9.18
CA VAL A 64 -16.55 11.04 8.40
C VAL A 64 -16.44 9.56 8.05
N SER A 65 -16.29 9.23 6.76
CA SER A 65 -16.20 7.84 6.31
C SER A 65 -15.07 7.09 7.02
N ARG A 66 -15.27 5.80 7.33
CA ARG A 66 -14.26 4.99 8.03
C ARG A 66 -12.93 4.93 7.26
N ILE A 67 -12.99 4.92 5.92
CA ILE A 67 -11.81 4.97 5.04
C ILE A 67 -11.03 6.27 5.26
N SER A 68 -11.72 7.42 5.29
CA SER A 68 -11.08 8.72 5.55
C SER A 68 -10.44 8.78 6.93
N GLN A 69 -11.00 8.08 7.93
CA GLN A 69 -10.39 7.96 9.25
C GLN A 69 -9.13 7.09 9.23
N ILE A 70 -9.13 5.97 8.47
CA ILE A 70 -7.96 5.07 8.33
C ILE A 70 -6.84 5.76 7.56
N MET A 71 -7.19 6.40 6.44
CA MET A 71 -6.24 7.02 5.51
C MET A 71 -6.00 8.50 5.82
N LYS A 72 -6.22 8.92 7.07
CA LYS A 72 -6.06 10.30 7.57
C LYS A 72 -4.72 10.91 7.16
N TYR A 73 -3.68 10.09 7.08
CA TYR A 73 -2.31 10.50 6.82
C TYR A 73 -1.79 10.15 5.42
N GLY A 74 -2.69 9.95 4.47
CA GLY A 74 -2.34 9.73 3.07
C GLY A 74 -2.29 8.26 2.68
N PHE A 75 -2.26 8.03 1.36
CA PHE A 75 -2.18 6.71 0.75
C PHE A 75 -0.73 6.42 0.37
N PRO A 76 -0.14 5.28 0.79
CA PRO A 76 1.24 4.98 0.41
C PRO A 76 1.50 4.86 -1.09
N GLY A 77 0.47 4.46 -1.83
CA GLY A 77 0.39 4.40 -3.28
C GLY A 77 -1.07 4.22 -3.69
N LEU A 78 -1.41 4.18 -4.97
CA LEU A 78 -2.81 4.14 -5.44
C LEU A 78 -3.13 2.94 -6.34
N ASP A 79 -2.24 1.95 -6.42
CA ASP A 79 -2.48 0.78 -7.27
C ASP A 79 -3.52 -0.17 -6.64
N ASN A 80 -4.54 -0.54 -7.42
CA ASN A 80 -5.63 -1.47 -7.07
C ASN A 80 -6.12 -1.35 -5.60
N ILE A 81 -6.57 -0.15 -5.21
CA ILE A 81 -7.08 0.10 -3.85
C ILE A 81 -8.40 -0.64 -3.60
N ARG A 82 -8.47 -1.26 -2.43
CA ARG A 82 -9.61 -2.01 -1.90
C ARG A 82 -9.91 -1.50 -0.49
N SER A 83 -11.16 -1.12 -0.28
CA SER A 83 -11.62 -0.66 1.03
C SER A 83 -12.45 -1.76 1.68
N PHE A 84 -11.97 -2.26 2.81
CA PHE A 84 -12.75 -3.11 3.69
C PHE A 84 -13.34 -2.25 4.81
N ASP A 85 -14.19 -2.85 5.64
CA ASP A 85 -14.96 -2.09 6.63
C ASP A 85 -14.06 -1.47 7.70
N ASN A 86 -12.88 -2.06 7.97
CA ASN A 86 -11.98 -1.62 9.04
C ASN A 86 -10.47 -1.64 8.71
N TYR A 87 -10.12 -1.82 7.44
CA TYR A 87 -8.75 -1.61 6.92
C TYR A 87 -8.80 -1.27 5.43
N VAL A 88 -7.72 -0.70 4.91
CA VAL A 88 -7.55 -0.40 3.48
C VAL A 88 -6.38 -1.22 2.95
N LEU A 89 -6.49 -1.69 1.71
CA LEU A 89 -5.50 -2.55 1.06
C LEU A 89 -5.20 -2.04 -0.35
N SER A 90 -3.95 -2.11 -0.76
CA SER A 90 -3.50 -1.95 -2.15
C SER A 90 -3.00 -3.29 -2.66
N TYR A 91 -3.59 -3.83 -3.74
CA TYR A 91 -3.29 -5.19 -4.18
C TYR A 91 -2.31 -5.24 -5.36
N ASP A 92 -1.22 -6.01 -5.22
CA ASP A 92 -0.29 -6.29 -6.31
C ASP A 92 -0.78 -7.49 -7.13
N LYS A 93 -1.45 -7.20 -8.25
CA LYS A 93 -1.94 -8.22 -9.18
C LYS A 93 -0.81 -9.10 -9.76
N ARG A 94 0.41 -8.58 -9.88
CA ARG A 94 1.57 -9.31 -10.40
C ARG A 94 2.10 -10.29 -9.37
N ASN A 95 2.16 -9.91 -8.10
CA ASN A 95 2.70 -10.77 -7.05
C ASN A 95 1.63 -11.60 -6.32
N ARG A 96 0.34 -11.31 -6.54
CA ARG A 96 -0.80 -11.98 -5.91
C ARG A 96 -0.83 -11.82 -4.39
N VAL A 97 -0.24 -10.75 -3.89
CA VAL A 97 -0.23 -10.32 -2.47
C VAL A 97 -0.48 -8.80 -2.43
N ALA A 98 -0.73 -8.21 -1.27
CA ALA A 98 -0.85 -6.75 -1.18
C ALA A 98 0.50 -6.05 -1.39
N HIS A 99 0.48 -4.85 -1.99
CA HIS A 99 1.58 -3.88 -1.87
C HIS A 99 1.69 -3.39 -0.43
N TRP A 100 0.54 -3.08 0.17
CA TRP A 100 0.43 -2.64 1.55
C TRP A 100 -1.01 -2.77 2.04
N VAL A 101 -1.17 -2.82 3.35
CA VAL A 101 -2.42 -2.61 4.07
C VAL A 101 -2.25 -1.48 5.08
N PHE A 102 -3.35 -0.83 5.43
CA PHE A 102 -3.37 0.29 6.35
C PHE A 102 -4.48 0.11 7.38
N GLU A 103 -4.12 0.25 8.64
CA GLU A 103 -4.99 0.03 9.79
C GLU A 103 -4.99 1.28 10.69
N HIS A 104 -6.17 1.65 11.20
CA HIS A 104 -6.31 2.60 12.31
C HIS A 104 -6.83 1.84 13.52
N ILE A 105 -5.98 1.72 14.53
CA ILE A 105 -6.16 0.88 15.71
C ILE A 105 -6.31 1.79 16.94
N THR A 106 -7.39 1.58 17.67
CA THR A 106 -7.66 2.23 18.97
C THR A 106 -7.80 1.17 20.05
N ALA A 107 -7.68 1.57 21.32
CA ALA A 107 -7.92 0.66 22.45
C ALA A 107 -9.30 0.01 22.37
N GLU A 108 -10.32 0.76 21.95
CA GLU A 108 -11.68 0.25 21.74
C GLU A 108 -11.74 -0.80 20.64
N SER A 109 -11.06 -0.57 19.52
CA SER A 109 -11.14 -1.46 18.35
C SER A 109 -10.60 -2.89 18.58
N ILE A 110 -9.76 -3.05 19.61
CA ILE A 110 -9.09 -4.32 19.94
C ILE A 110 -9.59 -4.94 21.25
N LYS A 111 -10.60 -4.33 21.90
CA LYS A 111 -11.23 -4.94 23.07
C LYS A 111 -11.82 -6.31 22.68
N PRO A 112 -11.68 -7.33 23.52
CA PRO A 112 -12.41 -8.58 23.33
C PRO A 112 -13.91 -8.30 23.24
N ASN A 113 -14.56 -8.93 22.26
CA ASN A 113 -16.01 -8.88 22.08
C ASN A 113 -16.51 -10.33 22.09
N GLU A 114 -17.45 -10.65 22.97
CA GLU A 114 -18.01 -12.00 23.12
C GLU A 114 -18.74 -12.48 21.85
N GLY A 115 -19.24 -11.55 21.03
CA GLY A 115 -19.87 -11.85 19.74
C GLY A 115 -18.88 -12.08 18.59
N VAL A 116 -17.57 -12.15 18.86
CA VAL A 116 -16.53 -12.37 17.84
C VAL A 116 -15.76 -13.65 18.13
N ASP A 117 -15.90 -14.62 17.23
CA ASP A 117 -15.20 -15.89 17.26
C ASP A 117 -14.35 -16.07 15.99
N ARG A 118 -13.03 -15.98 16.19
CA ARG A 118 -12.04 -16.16 15.13
C ARG A 118 -12.04 -17.59 14.57
N SER A 119 -12.48 -18.59 15.33
CA SER A 119 -12.49 -19.98 14.89
C SER A 119 -13.50 -20.24 13.76
N LEU A 120 -14.51 -19.36 13.63
CA LEU A 120 -15.50 -19.39 12.56
C LEU A 120 -14.97 -18.80 11.23
N CYS A 121 -13.85 -18.07 11.28
CA CYS A 121 -13.28 -17.43 10.09
C CYS A 121 -12.61 -18.46 9.17
N GLN A 122 -12.87 -18.34 7.87
CA GLN A 122 -12.29 -19.22 6.85
C GLN A 122 -11.43 -18.41 5.87
N PHE A 123 -10.25 -18.95 5.54
CA PHE A 123 -9.44 -18.38 4.48
C PHE A 123 -10.15 -18.54 3.14
N MET A 124 -10.50 -17.43 2.51
CA MET A 124 -11.30 -17.44 1.28
C MET A 124 -10.73 -16.53 0.20
N PRO A 125 -10.85 -16.91 -1.09
CA PRO A 125 -10.49 -16.03 -2.19
C PRO A 125 -11.29 -14.72 -2.15
N ASP A 126 -10.65 -13.61 -2.52
CA ASP A 126 -11.34 -12.34 -2.76
C ASP A 126 -11.93 -12.36 -4.18
N GLU A 127 -13.23 -12.60 -4.28
CA GLU A 127 -13.91 -12.76 -5.57
C GLU A 127 -13.96 -11.50 -6.42
N SER A 128 -13.77 -10.34 -5.81
CA SER A 128 -13.73 -9.09 -6.56
C SER A 128 -12.37 -8.83 -7.23
N ILE A 129 -11.37 -9.68 -7.00
CA ILE A 129 -10.13 -9.72 -7.78
C ILE A 129 -10.33 -10.63 -8.98
N HIS A 130 -9.99 -10.14 -10.18
CA HIS A 130 -10.08 -10.92 -11.41
C HIS A 130 -9.30 -12.25 -11.28
N PRO A 131 -9.85 -13.40 -11.74
CA PRO A 131 -9.26 -14.73 -11.53
C PRO A 131 -7.77 -14.87 -11.86
N TYR A 132 -7.28 -14.20 -12.92
CA TYR A 132 -5.85 -14.24 -13.33
C TYR A 132 -4.87 -13.74 -12.25
N PHE A 133 -5.35 -12.94 -11.32
CA PHE A 133 -4.55 -12.26 -10.32
C PHE A 133 -4.91 -12.72 -8.91
N ARG A 134 -5.74 -13.76 -8.77
CA ARG A 134 -6.25 -14.20 -7.48
C ARG A 134 -5.38 -15.33 -6.92
N SER A 135 -4.88 -15.16 -5.71
CA SER A 135 -4.31 -16.28 -4.94
C SER A 135 -5.42 -17.18 -4.40
N LEU A 136 -5.19 -18.49 -4.38
CA LEU A 136 -6.12 -19.51 -3.89
C LEU A 136 -5.49 -20.30 -2.74
N ASN A 137 -6.33 -20.96 -1.94
CA ASN A 137 -5.85 -21.85 -0.87
C ASN A 137 -4.94 -22.97 -1.39
N SER A 138 -5.17 -23.42 -2.63
CA SER A 138 -4.34 -24.42 -3.30
C SER A 138 -2.90 -23.95 -3.55
N ASP A 139 -2.66 -22.64 -3.67
CA ASP A 139 -1.30 -22.11 -3.87
C ASP A 139 -0.46 -22.22 -2.59
N TYR A 140 -1.11 -22.09 -1.43
CA TYR A 140 -0.47 -22.18 -0.12
C TYR A 140 -0.38 -23.62 0.40
N LEU A 141 -1.27 -24.50 -0.04
CA LEU A 141 -1.34 -25.88 0.42
C LEU A 141 -0.02 -26.62 0.16
N LYS A 142 0.62 -27.12 1.24
CA LYS A 142 1.91 -27.83 1.19
C LYS A 142 3.07 -27.02 0.59
N SER A 143 2.94 -25.69 0.51
CA SER A 143 4.01 -24.80 0.03
C SER A 143 5.19 -24.66 1.01
N GLY A 144 5.00 -25.04 2.28
CA GLY A 144 5.94 -24.76 3.36
C GLY A 144 5.69 -23.41 4.05
N TYR A 145 4.77 -22.59 3.54
CA TYR A 145 4.43 -21.28 4.08
C TYR A 145 3.02 -21.24 4.67
N ASP A 146 2.87 -20.42 5.72
CA ASP A 146 1.56 -20.02 6.23
C ASP A 146 0.91 -18.96 5.33
N ARG A 147 -0.42 -18.89 5.41
CA ARG A 147 -1.20 -17.73 4.95
C ARG A 147 -1.07 -16.62 5.99
N GLY A 148 0.01 -15.85 5.89
CA GLY A 148 0.35 -14.79 6.83
C GLY A 148 -0.49 -13.53 6.59
N HIS A 149 -1.19 -13.07 7.61
CA HIS A 149 -2.01 -11.86 7.50
C HIS A 149 -1.12 -10.61 7.46
N LEU A 150 -1.49 -9.62 6.62
CA LEU A 150 -0.90 -8.28 6.69
C LEU A 150 -1.69 -7.39 7.67
N ALA A 151 -3.00 -7.30 7.48
CA ALA A 151 -3.94 -6.72 8.44
C ALA A 151 -4.37 -7.84 9.40
N ALA A 152 -3.87 -7.80 10.63
CA ALA A 152 -3.96 -8.93 11.54
C ALA A 152 -5.37 -9.06 12.13
N ALA A 153 -5.95 -10.28 12.11
CA ALA A 153 -7.27 -10.56 12.69
C ALA A 153 -7.46 -10.00 14.12
N GLY A 154 -6.39 -10.01 14.93
CA GLY A 154 -6.40 -9.48 16.30
C GLY A 154 -6.62 -7.97 16.42
N ASN A 155 -6.53 -7.21 15.32
CA ASN A 155 -6.71 -5.76 15.28
C ASN A 155 -8.17 -5.36 14.95
N HIS A 156 -9.03 -6.32 14.57
CA HIS A 156 -10.37 -6.06 14.04
C HIS A 156 -11.46 -6.80 14.83
N LYS A 157 -11.54 -6.57 16.14
CA LYS A 157 -12.38 -7.36 17.06
C LYS A 157 -13.77 -6.78 17.34
N CYS A 158 -14.16 -5.67 16.70
CA CYS A 158 -15.45 -5.03 17.00
C CYS A 158 -16.66 -5.84 16.51
N SER A 159 -16.54 -6.62 15.44
CA SER A 159 -17.61 -7.50 14.98
C SER A 159 -17.05 -8.68 14.18
N GLN A 160 -17.86 -9.74 14.07
CA GLN A 160 -17.49 -10.96 13.36
C GLN A 160 -17.13 -10.68 11.89
N LYS A 161 -17.91 -9.81 11.22
CA LYS A 161 -17.66 -9.40 9.84
C LYS A 161 -16.28 -8.77 9.66
N LEU A 162 -15.84 -7.93 10.60
CA LEU A 162 -14.55 -7.24 10.49
C LEU A 162 -13.38 -8.22 10.57
N VAL A 163 -13.44 -9.19 11.48
CA VAL A 163 -12.40 -10.21 11.58
C VAL A 163 -12.42 -11.14 10.37
N GLU A 164 -13.59 -11.53 9.87
CA GLU A 164 -13.73 -12.36 8.67
C GLU A 164 -13.11 -11.72 7.41
N GLN A 165 -13.29 -10.42 7.23
CA GLN A 165 -12.67 -9.68 6.11
C GLN A 165 -11.13 -9.74 6.13
N THR A 166 -10.51 -10.03 7.28
CA THR A 166 -9.05 -10.20 7.34
C THR A 166 -8.58 -11.53 6.77
N PHE A 167 -9.47 -12.51 6.62
CA PHE A 167 -9.17 -13.84 6.10
C PHE A 167 -9.29 -13.95 4.57
N TYR A 168 -9.60 -12.84 3.88
CA TYR A 168 -9.46 -12.81 2.42
C TYR A 168 -8.00 -13.05 2.02
N LEU A 169 -7.80 -13.91 1.03
CA LEU A 169 -6.46 -14.24 0.52
C LEU A 169 -5.75 -13.03 -0.10
N SER A 170 -6.48 -11.97 -0.45
CA SER A 170 -5.89 -10.70 -0.89
C SER A 170 -5.08 -10.01 0.21
N ASN A 171 -5.41 -10.25 1.48
CA ASN A 171 -4.68 -9.78 2.68
C ASN A 171 -3.57 -10.76 3.12
N MET A 172 -3.32 -11.82 2.36
CA MET A 172 -2.29 -12.81 2.70
C MET A 172 -1.01 -12.59 1.91
N ALA A 173 0.09 -12.97 2.55
CA ALA A 173 1.35 -13.25 1.87
C ALA A 173 1.96 -14.56 2.42
N PRO A 174 2.74 -15.30 1.62
CA PRO A 174 3.47 -16.47 2.11
C PRO A 174 4.47 -16.07 3.21
N GLN A 175 4.26 -16.57 4.42
CA GLN A 175 5.13 -16.31 5.56
C GLN A 175 5.68 -17.61 6.12
N VAL A 176 6.95 -17.62 6.53
CA VAL A 176 7.51 -18.73 7.32
C VAL A 176 6.65 -18.90 8.58
N GLY A 177 6.25 -20.14 8.87
CA GLY A 177 5.33 -20.43 9.98
C GLY A 177 6.01 -20.30 11.34
N VAL A 178 6.66 -21.39 11.77
CA VAL A 178 7.38 -21.47 13.04
C VAL A 178 8.62 -20.57 13.01
N GLY A 179 8.84 -19.80 14.06
CA GLY A 179 9.89 -18.81 14.20
C GLY A 179 9.59 -17.46 13.53
N PHE A 180 8.48 -17.32 12.79
CA PHE A 180 8.12 -16.05 12.14
C PHE A 180 6.64 -15.70 12.30
N ASN A 181 5.74 -16.11 11.39
CA ASN A 181 4.32 -15.75 11.41
C ASN A 181 3.66 -16.07 12.76
N ARG A 182 3.93 -17.27 13.29
CA ARG A 182 3.31 -17.77 14.53
C ARG A 182 3.95 -17.15 15.79
N ASP A 183 5.16 -16.63 15.66
CA ASP A 183 6.05 -16.27 16.78
C ASP A 183 6.53 -14.81 16.65
N ALA A 184 7.71 -14.56 16.05
CA ALA A 184 8.36 -13.25 16.02
C ALA A 184 7.51 -12.15 15.36
N TRP A 185 6.81 -12.45 14.27
CA TRP A 185 5.90 -11.50 13.60
C TRP A 185 4.69 -11.18 14.48
N ASN A 186 4.06 -12.20 15.07
CA ASN A 186 2.97 -12.03 16.03
C ASN A 186 3.42 -11.28 17.30
N LYS A 187 4.68 -11.41 17.74
CA LYS A 187 5.28 -10.61 18.81
C LYS A 187 5.26 -9.11 18.44
N LEU A 188 5.62 -8.76 17.20
CA LEU A 188 5.51 -7.39 16.69
C LEU A 188 4.06 -6.92 16.62
N GLU A 189 3.13 -7.73 16.12
CA GLU A 189 1.70 -7.38 16.06
C GLU A 189 1.10 -7.14 17.46
N ARG A 190 1.43 -7.99 18.43
CA ARG A 190 1.02 -7.82 19.83
C ARG A 190 1.60 -6.54 20.43
N TYR A 191 2.84 -6.20 20.06
CA TYR A 191 3.47 -4.95 20.49
C TYR A 191 2.74 -3.74 19.90
N VAL A 192 2.44 -3.72 18.59
CA VAL A 192 1.68 -2.63 17.96
C VAL A 192 0.30 -2.45 18.62
N ARG A 193 -0.40 -3.55 18.94
CA ARG A 193 -1.65 -3.47 19.73
C ARG A 193 -1.43 -2.91 21.13
N LYS A 194 -0.32 -3.24 21.80
CA LYS A 194 -0.01 -2.72 23.13
C LYS A 194 0.20 -1.20 23.12
N LEU A 195 0.63 -0.61 22.01
CA LEU A 195 0.79 0.84 21.88
C LEU A 195 -0.51 1.60 22.14
N THR A 196 -1.68 1.01 21.90
CA THR A 196 -2.98 1.65 22.19
C THR A 196 -3.25 1.83 23.68
N LYS A 197 -2.42 1.27 24.57
CA LYS A 197 -2.47 1.55 26.02
C LYS A 197 -1.84 2.91 26.36
N THR A 198 -0.99 3.43 25.48
CA THR A 198 -0.26 4.68 25.66
C THR A 198 -0.79 5.77 24.73
N TYR A 199 -1.19 5.40 23.51
CA TYR A 199 -1.62 6.32 22.47
C TYR A 199 -3.09 6.11 22.12
N THR A 200 -3.82 7.21 21.92
CA THR A 200 -5.26 7.17 21.61
C THR A 200 -5.51 6.54 20.24
N ASN A 201 -4.71 6.93 19.25
CA ASN A 201 -4.80 6.46 17.87
C ASN A 201 -3.44 5.92 17.43
N VAL A 202 -3.45 4.69 16.92
CA VAL A 202 -2.28 4.01 16.36
C VAL A 202 -2.57 3.68 14.91
N TYR A 203 -1.79 4.23 14.01
CA TYR A 203 -1.88 3.99 12.58
C TYR A 203 -0.75 3.07 12.15
N CYS A 204 -1.07 1.99 11.43
CA CYS A 204 -0.08 1.00 11.02
C CYS A 204 -0.21 0.70 9.53
N CYS A 205 0.87 0.91 8.79
CA CYS A 205 1.02 0.39 7.43
C CYS A 205 1.88 -0.88 7.46
N THR A 206 1.39 -1.95 6.86
CA THR A 206 2.09 -3.26 6.80
C THR A 206 2.21 -3.70 5.34
N GLY A 207 3.34 -4.26 4.94
CA GLY A 207 3.49 -4.80 3.59
C GLY A 207 4.73 -5.68 3.39
N PRO A 208 4.82 -6.36 2.24
CA PRO A 208 5.99 -7.15 1.84
C PRO A 208 7.12 -6.28 1.27
N LEU A 209 8.34 -6.84 1.28
CA LEU A 209 9.52 -6.30 0.58
C LEU A 209 10.26 -7.40 -0.18
N TYR A 210 10.85 -7.00 -1.31
CA TYR A 210 11.69 -7.84 -2.15
C TYR A 210 13.09 -7.23 -2.25
N LEU A 211 13.91 -7.48 -1.24
CA LEU A 211 15.19 -6.80 -1.06
C LEU A 211 16.31 -7.48 -1.87
N PRO A 212 17.24 -6.69 -2.45
CA PRO A 212 18.37 -7.25 -3.17
C PRO A 212 19.40 -7.86 -2.22
N ARG A 213 20.10 -8.90 -2.68
CA ARG A 213 21.29 -9.46 -2.04
C ARG A 213 22.45 -9.46 -3.02
N ARG A 214 23.66 -9.20 -2.51
CA ARG A 214 24.90 -9.30 -3.28
C ARG A 214 25.32 -10.76 -3.44
N GLU A 215 25.58 -11.18 -4.66
CA GLU A 215 26.05 -12.54 -5.00
C GLU A 215 27.58 -12.59 -5.21
N PRO A 216 28.22 -13.77 -5.28
CA PRO A 216 29.67 -13.91 -5.44
C PRO A 216 30.26 -13.24 -6.69
N ASP A 217 29.45 -13.01 -7.72
CA ASP A 217 29.84 -12.28 -8.93
C ASP A 217 29.96 -10.75 -8.71
N GLY A 218 29.67 -10.29 -7.49
CA GLY A 218 29.76 -8.90 -7.07
C GLY A 218 28.54 -8.04 -7.42
N LYS A 219 27.50 -8.58 -8.08
CA LYS A 219 26.27 -7.86 -8.45
C LYS A 219 25.16 -8.08 -7.42
N ASN A 220 24.13 -7.23 -7.51
CA ASN A 220 22.94 -7.30 -6.67
C ASN A 220 21.79 -7.94 -7.44
N TYR A 221 21.12 -8.90 -6.80
CA TYR A 221 19.98 -9.60 -7.36
C TYR A 221 18.81 -9.55 -6.40
N VAL A 222 17.60 -9.37 -6.94
CA VAL A 222 16.35 -9.64 -6.22
C VAL A 222 15.90 -11.03 -6.63
N LYS A 223 15.90 -11.96 -5.68
CA LYS A 223 15.47 -13.34 -5.89
C LYS A 223 14.48 -13.72 -4.80
N TYR A 224 13.35 -14.29 -5.21
CA TYR A 224 12.32 -14.78 -4.32
C TYR A 224 11.60 -15.97 -4.95
N GLU A 225 11.03 -16.83 -4.11
CA GLU A 225 10.23 -17.96 -4.55
C GLU A 225 8.83 -17.50 -4.99
N VAL A 226 8.20 -18.25 -5.90
CA VAL A 226 6.77 -18.15 -6.19
C VAL A 226 6.12 -19.52 -5.94
N ILE A 227 4.97 -19.54 -5.29
CA ILE A 227 4.27 -20.78 -4.90
C ILE A 227 2.95 -20.95 -5.65
N GLY A 228 2.55 -22.21 -5.83
CA GLY A 228 1.27 -22.55 -6.45
C GLY A 228 1.20 -22.31 -7.96
N ALA A 229 0.06 -22.68 -8.55
CA ALA A 229 -0.18 -22.49 -9.99
C ALA A 229 -0.36 -21.01 -10.36
N ASN A 230 -0.75 -20.18 -9.40
CA ASN A 230 -0.92 -18.74 -9.59
C ASN A 230 0.37 -17.93 -9.37
N HIS A 231 1.50 -18.61 -9.05
CA HIS A 231 2.81 -18.00 -8.83
C HIS A 231 2.76 -16.86 -7.78
N VAL A 232 2.19 -17.15 -6.61
CA VAL A 232 2.11 -16.19 -5.50
C VAL A 232 3.52 -15.93 -4.98
N ALA A 233 3.95 -14.67 -4.97
CA ALA A 233 5.31 -14.33 -4.58
C ALA A 233 5.52 -14.47 -3.06
N VAL A 234 6.62 -15.13 -2.68
CA VAL A 234 7.09 -15.23 -1.29
C VAL A 234 7.99 -14.01 -0.98
N PRO A 235 7.55 -13.04 -0.16
CA PRO A 235 8.36 -11.87 0.14
C PRO A 235 9.65 -12.25 0.87
N THR A 236 10.73 -11.51 0.59
CA THR A 236 12.00 -11.69 1.31
C THR A 236 11.92 -11.18 2.74
N HIS A 237 11.16 -10.10 2.95
CA HIS A 237 10.99 -9.41 4.22
C HIS A 237 9.57 -8.85 4.30
N PHE A 238 9.17 -8.43 5.50
CA PHE A 238 7.97 -7.66 5.75
C PHE A 238 8.31 -6.41 6.55
N PHE A 239 7.51 -5.37 6.36
CA PHE A 239 7.63 -4.13 7.12
C PHE A 239 6.38 -3.80 7.92
N LYS A 240 6.57 -3.03 8.99
CA LYS A 240 5.52 -2.21 9.61
C LYS A 240 6.04 -0.80 9.82
N VAL A 241 5.28 0.20 9.37
CA VAL A 241 5.50 1.62 9.72
C VAL A 241 4.31 2.07 10.55
N VAL A 242 4.59 2.51 11.77
CA VAL A 242 3.59 2.83 12.79
C VAL A 242 3.72 4.30 13.18
N VAL A 243 2.60 5.01 13.20
CA VAL A 243 2.50 6.37 13.76
C VAL A 243 1.50 6.37 14.90
N CYS A 244 1.92 6.94 16.01
CA CYS A 244 1.14 7.05 17.22
C CYS A 244 0.83 8.51 17.52
N GLU A 245 -0.43 8.81 17.82
CA GLU A 245 -0.84 10.14 18.29
C GLU A 245 -0.64 10.26 19.80
N THR A 246 0.18 11.23 20.22
CA THR A 246 0.36 11.56 21.63
C THR A 246 -0.76 12.46 22.13
N SER A 247 -0.98 12.48 23.44
CA SER A 247 -2.01 13.34 24.06
C SER A 247 -1.74 14.84 23.91
N ASP A 248 -0.49 15.24 23.68
CA ASP A 248 -0.08 16.64 23.42
C ASP A 248 -0.13 17.01 21.92
N GLY A 249 -0.73 16.18 21.07
CA GLY A 249 -0.95 16.47 19.64
C GLY A 249 0.30 16.32 18.76
N LYS A 250 1.35 15.68 19.27
CA LYS A 250 2.55 15.30 18.52
C LYS A 250 2.41 13.86 18.00
N PHE A 251 3.41 13.45 17.23
CA PHE A 251 3.52 12.09 16.71
C PHE A 251 4.78 11.40 17.21
N GLU A 252 4.67 10.10 17.44
CA GLU A 252 5.82 9.19 17.56
C GLU A 252 5.73 8.14 16.45
N MET A 253 6.85 7.88 15.78
CA MET A 253 6.93 6.94 14.67
C MET A 253 7.86 5.77 15.02
N GLU A 254 7.46 4.57 14.64
CA GLU A 254 8.32 3.39 14.69
C GLU A 254 8.24 2.62 13.37
N SER A 255 9.38 2.08 12.93
CA SER A 255 9.49 1.42 11.64
C SER A 255 10.36 0.17 11.73
N TYR A 256 9.81 -0.95 11.29
CA TYR A 256 10.38 -2.28 11.44
C TYR A 256 10.51 -2.97 10.08
N VAL A 257 11.61 -3.70 9.87
CA VAL A 257 11.78 -4.63 8.75
C VAL A 257 12.26 -5.97 9.32
N MET A 258 11.50 -7.04 9.06
CA MET A 258 11.82 -8.38 9.54
C MET A 258 11.98 -9.35 8.34
N PRO A 259 13.03 -10.18 8.31
CA PRO A 259 13.22 -11.17 7.26
C PRO A 259 12.18 -12.28 7.36
N ASN A 260 11.68 -12.75 6.21
CA ASN A 260 10.72 -13.85 6.13
C ASN A 260 11.43 -15.21 6.32
N GLN A 261 11.92 -15.43 7.53
CA GLN A 261 12.66 -16.63 7.94
C GLN A 261 12.45 -16.87 9.43
N ALA A 262 12.80 -18.05 9.93
CA ALA A 262 12.77 -18.30 11.37
C ALA A 262 13.70 -17.31 12.12
N ILE A 263 13.17 -16.70 13.17
CA ILE A 263 13.86 -15.76 14.06
C ILE A 263 13.78 -16.35 15.47
N SER A 264 14.89 -16.32 16.21
CA SER A 264 14.90 -16.83 17.60
C SER A 264 14.06 -15.96 18.52
N ASP A 265 13.36 -16.57 19.48
CA ASP A 265 12.43 -15.90 20.38
C ASP A 265 13.10 -14.85 21.28
N GLU A 266 14.39 -15.05 21.56
CA GLU A 266 15.25 -14.14 22.34
C GLU A 266 15.55 -12.85 21.59
N THR A 267 15.41 -12.83 20.26
CA THR A 267 15.71 -11.65 19.45
C THR A 267 14.74 -10.51 19.82
N PRO A 268 15.25 -9.34 20.26
CA PRO A 268 14.40 -8.21 20.64
C PRO A 268 13.87 -7.50 19.39
N LEU A 269 12.63 -7.00 19.45
CA LEU A 269 12.00 -6.28 18.32
C LEU A 269 12.81 -5.04 17.89
N THR A 270 13.53 -4.41 18.82
CA THR A 270 14.38 -3.25 18.57
C THR A 270 15.49 -3.53 17.55
N SER A 271 15.93 -4.79 17.42
CA SER A 271 16.93 -5.19 16.42
C SER A 271 16.43 -5.05 14.98
N PHE A 272 15.12 -4.97 14.77
CA PHE A 272 14.49 -4.84 13.46
C PHE A 272 14.10 -3.40 13.12
N ARG A 273 14.42 -2.43 14.00
CA ARG A 273 14.13 -1.02 13.74
C ARG A 273 15.04 -0.49 12.64
N VAL A 274 14.45 0.16 11.64
CA VAL A 274 15.16 0.80 10.53
C VAL A 274 14.64 2.23 10.33
N PRO A 275 15.40 3.15 9.72
CA PRO A 275 14.86 4.44 9.32
C PRO A 275 13.66 4.26 8.36
N PRO A 276 12.54 4.98 8.54
CA PRO A 276 11.35 4.83 7.70
C PRO A 276 11.67 5.09 6.22
N GLU A 277 12.61 5.99 5.91
CA GLU A 277 13.06 6.31 4.55
C GLU A 277 13.70 5.10 3.85
N SER A 278 14.26 4.15 4.62
CA SER A 278 14.81 2.91 4.06
C SER A 278 13.68 2.00 3.55
N ILE A 279 12.54 1.99 4.24
CA ILE A 279 11.36 1.24 3.83
C ILE A 279 10.72 1.93 2.62
N GLU A 280 10.58 3.25 2.64
CA GLU A 280 10.03 4.03 1.53
C GLU A 280 10.78 3.75 0.22
N LYS A 281 12.13 3.81 0.27
CA LYS A 281 13.00 3.50 -0.87
C LYS A 281 12.86 2.05 -1.35
N ALA A 282 12.75 1.10 -0.43
CA ALA A 282 12.68 -0.32 -0.77
C ALA A 282 11.30 -0.74 -1.30
N ALA A 283 10.23 -0.14 -0.77
CA ALA A 283 8.85 -0.43 -1.16
C ALA A 283 8.41 0.37 -2.39
N GLY A 284 9.05 1.50 -2.68
CA GLY A 284 8.57 2.45 -3.71
C GLY A 284 7.29 3.17 -3.28
N LEU A 285 7.15 3.44 -1.98
CA LEU A 285 5.96 4.04 -1.35
C LEU A 285 6.39 5.18 -0.44
N LEU A 286 5.48 6.10 -0.12
CA LEU A 286 5.69 7.12 0.92
C LEU A 286 4.73 6.87 2.08
N PHE A 287 5.20 6.87 3.32
CA PHE A 287 4.32 6.59 4.46
C PHE A 287 4.06 7.86 5.24
N PHE A 288 2.79 8.12 5.57
CA PHE A 288 2.38 9.28 6.39
C PHE A 288 2.81 10.63 5.78
N ASP A 289 2.74 10.77 4.46
CA ASP A 289 3.20 11.94 3.70
C ASP A 289 2.47 13.25 4.06
N ASN A 290 1.24 13.14 4.57
CA ASN A 290 0.47 14.27 5.08
C ASN A 290 0.89 14.71 6.50
N ILE A 291 1.86 14.05 7.14
CA ILE A 291 2.44 14.49 8.41
C ILE A 291 3.75 15.23 8.14
N SER A 292 3.78 16.51 8.48
CA SER A 292 5.06 17.25 8.52
C SER A 292 6.02 16.57 9.49
N ARG A 293 7.24 16.25 9.03
CA ARG A 293 8.30 15.63 9.86
C ARG A 293 8.59 16.43 11.13
N SER A 294 8.40 17.76 11.12
CA SER A 294 8.54 18.61 12.31
C SER A 294 7.54 18.33 13.43
N LYS A 295 6.41 17.67 13.13
CA LYS A 295 5.41 17.24 14.12
C LYS A 295 5.72 15.86 14.71
N ILE A 296 6.66 15.12 14.11
CA ILE A 296 7.14 13.85 14.63
C ILE A 296 8.21 14.16 15.67
N SER A 297 7.89 13.87 16.92
CA SER A 297 8.76 14.16 18.07
C SER A 297 9.80 13.07 18.32
N LYS A 298 9.50 11.82 17.95
CA LYS A 298 10.42 10.69 18.03
C LYS A 298 10.27 9.76 16.84
N ILE A 299 11.41 9.22 16.40
CA ILE A 299 11.49 8.14 15.42
C ILE A 299 12.29 7.00 16.06
N ASN A 300 11.70 5.81 16.13
CA ASN A 300 12.34 4.61 16.71
C ASN A 300 12.85 4.82 18.15
N GLY A 301 12.14 5.62 18.94
CA GLY A 301 12.49 5.97 20.32
C GLY A 301 13.57 7.05 20.46
N LYS A 302 14.13 7.55 19.36
CA LYS A 302 15.08 8.67 19.35
C LYS A 302 14.36 9.97 19.05
N LYS A 303 14.75 11.05 19.73
CA LYS A 303 14.22 12.39 19.43
C LYS A 303 14.55 12.75 17.98
N ASN A 304 13.53 13.19 17.25
CA ASN A 304 13.67 13.65 15.86
C ASN A 304 14.29 15.06 15.82
#